data_AF-A0A7W9FBG1-F1
#
_entry.id   AF-A0A7W9FBG1-F1
#
_cell.length_a   1.000
_cell.length_b   1.000
_cell.length_c   1.000
_cell.angle_alpha   90.00
_cell.angle_beta   90.00
_cell.angle_gamma   90.00
#
_symmetry.space_group_name_H-M   'P 1'
#
loop_
_entity.id
_entity.type
_entity.pdbx_description
1 polymer ?
#
loop_
_entity_poly.entity_id
_entity_poly.type
_entity_poly.pdbx_seq_one_letter_code
_entity_poly.pdbx_strand_id
1 'polypeptide(L)'
;MFLAGLLSAIAGVALFHTALARTVRANPSTEIPFSRNPGTAPAGSIAMRAVGAGLIVLAAALLSTTAWFWPFIVILAGPVAALVVILIHNNRVARGRLAGNR
;
A
#
# COMPACT_ATOMS: atom_id res chain seq x y z
N MET A 1 23.48 -3.42 10.70
CA MET A 1 22.61 -3.51 9.50
C MET A 1 21.14 -3.74 9.86
N PHE A 2 20.84 -4.60 10.85
CA PHE A 2 19.47 -4.88 11.31
C PHE A 2 18.64 -3.63 11.63
N LEU A 3 19.11 -2.72 12.49
CA LEU A 3 18.36 -1.52 12.88
C LEU A 3 18.00 -0.63 11.69
N ALA A 4 18.94 -0.42 10.77
CA ALA A 4 18.69 0.34 9.54
C ALA A 4 17.65 -0.34 8.65
N GLY A 5 17.70 -1.66 8.53
CA GLY A 5 16.68 -2.45 7.81
C GLY A 5 15.30 -2.34 8.45
N LEU A 6 15.22 -2.43 9.78
CA LEU A 6 13.97 -2.29 10.52
C LEU A 6 13.36 -0.88 10.36
N LEU A 7 14.16 0.17 10.51
CA LEU A 7 13.72 1.55 10.32
C LEU A 7 13.25 1.79 8.87
N SER A 8 13.98 1.24 7.89
CA SER A 8 13.60 1.34 6.48
C SER A 8 12.28 0.60 6.20
N ALA A 9 12.06 -0.57 6.82
CA ALA A 9 10.79 -1.31 6.69
C ALA A 9 9.61 -0.49 7.25
N ILE A 10 9.76 0.06 8.47
CA ILE A 10 8.72 0.87 9.11
C ILE A 10 8.40 2.10 8.26
N ALA A 11 9.42 2.83 7.83
CA ALA A 11 9.25 4.03 7.00
C ALA A 11 8.60 3.69 5.65
N GLY A 12 9.04 2.63 4.98
CA GLY A 12 8.48 2.19 3.71
C GLY A 12 7.02 1.79 3.80
N VAL A 13 6.67 0.97 4.81
CA VAL A 13 5.28 0.57 5.08
C VAL A 13 4.42 1.79 5.39
N ALA A 14 4.86 2.67 6.29
CA ALA A 14 4.09 3.86 6.66
C ALA A 14 3.83 4.78 5.46
N LEU A 15 4.85 5.04 4.64
CA LEU A 15 4.73 5.90 3.46
C LEU A 15 3.79 5.28 2.41
N PHE A 16 3.94 3.99 2.14
CA PHE A 16 3.10 3.26 1.19
C PHE A 16 1.61 3.29 1.61
N HIS A 17 1.33 3.04 2.89
CA HIS A 17 -0.03 3.06 3.43
C HIS A 17 -0.62 4.48 3.47
N THR A 18 0.20 5.50 3.77
CA THR A 18 -0.25 6.90 3.74
C THR A 18 -0.63 7.32 2.32
N ALA A 19 0.15 6.92 1.32
CA ALA A 19 -0.17 7.17 -0.08
C ALA A 19 -1.48 6.48 -0.48
N LEU A 20 -1.68 5.23 -0.07
CA LEU A 20 -2.92 4.49 -0.31
C LEU A 20 -4.13 5.13 0.38
N ALA A 21 -3.99 5.54 1.65
CA ALA A 21 -5.04 6.21 2.39
C ALA A 21 -5.47 7.53 1.71
N ARG A 22 -4.51 8.29 1.16
CA ARG A 22 -4.81 9.48 0.36
C ARG A 22 -5.57 9.14 -0.93
N THR A 23 -5.19 8.07 -1.62
CA THR A 23 -5.91 7.60 -2.82
C THR A 23 -7.34 7.18 -2.50
N VAL A 24 -7.53 6.43 -1.39
CA VAL A 24 -8.85 5.99 -0.93
C VAL A 24 -9.73 7.18 -0.54
N ARG A 25 -9.18 8.15 0.23
CA ARG A 25 -9.91 9.37 0.60
C ARG A 25 -10.28 10.24 -0.59
N ALA A 26 -9.45 10.26 -1.63
CA ALA A 26 -9.73 11.01 -2.86
C ALA A 26 -10.76 10.33 -3.78
N ASN A 27 -11.04 9.03 -3.59
CA ASN A 27 -12.02 8.28 -4.37
C ASN A 27 -13.02 7.58 -3.43
N PRO A 28 -13.78 8.33 -2.62
CA PRO A 28 -14.60 7.75 -1.55
C PRO A 28 -15.81 6.96 -2.08
N SER A 29 -16.31 7.30 -3.27
CA SER A 29 -17.51 6.74 -3.89
C SER A 29 -17.24 5.96 -5.18
N THR A 30 -15.96 5.81 -5.55
CA THR A 30 -15.52 5.17 -6.79
C THR A 30 -14.62 3.98 -6.48
N GLU A 31 -14.85 2.88 -7.18
CA GLU A 31 -13.99 1.70 -7.08
C GLU A 31 -12.58 2.03 -7.59
N ILE A 32 -11.56 1.53 -6.90
CA ILE A 32 -10.17 1.71 -7.29
C ILE A 32 -9.77 0.51 -8.17
N PRO A 33 -9.49 0.73 -9.48
CA PRO A 33 -9.06 -0.35 -10.36
C PRO A 33 -7.65 -0.83 -9.99
N PHE A 34 -7.43 -2.15 -10.04
CA PHE A 34 -6.13 -2.76 -9.70
C PHE A 34 -5.05 -2.55 -10.76
N SER A 35 -5.44 -2.52 -12.04
CA SER A 35 -4.51 -2.48 -13.18
C SER A 35 -4.47 -1.12 -13.91
N ARG A 36 -5.27 -0.14 -13.47
CA ARG A 36 -5.39 1.18 -14.09
C ARG A 36 -5.34 2.29 -13.05
N ASN A 37 -5.04 3.50 -13.49
CA ASN A 37 -5.12 4.65 -12.61
C ASN A 37 -6.58 4.93 -12.22
N PRO A 38 -6.87 5.23 -10.94
CA PRO A 38 -8.20 5.68 -10.52
C PRO A 38 -8.55 7.02 -11.20
N GLY A 39 -9.85 7.29 -11.36
CA GLY A 39 -10.34 8.50 -12.04
C GLY A 39 -9.78 9.81 -11.46
N THR A 40 -9.47 9.82 -10.17
CA THR A 40 -8.77 10.90 -9.48
C THR A 40 -7.52 10.36 -8.77
N ALA A 41 -6.35 10.58 -9.36
CA ALA A 41 -5.07 10.24 -8.74
C ALA A 41 -4.48 11.51 -8.08
N PRO A 42 -4.35 11.57 -6.73
CA PRO A 42 -3.72 12.71 -6.08
C PRO A 42 -2.30 12.93 -6.61
N ALA A 43 -1.95 14.19 -6.91
CA ALA A 43 -0.59 14.54 -7.31
C ALA A 43 0.42 14.01 -6.30
N GLY A 44 1.45 13.30 -6.78
CA GLY A 44 2.48 12.69 -5.93
C GLY A 44 2.11 11.36 -5.26
N SER A 45 0.88 10.84 -5.41
CA SER A 45 0.51 9.52 -4.87
C SER A 45 1.37 8.39 -5.47
N ILE A 46 1.63 8.46 -6.79
CA ILE A 46 2.50 7.50 -7.49
C ILE A 46 3.94 7.58 -6.97
N ALA A 47 4.47 8.79 -6.82
CA ALA A 47 5.82 9.00 -6.29
C ALA A 47 5.96 8.48 -4.85
N MET A 48 5.00 8.78 -3.96
CA MET A 48 5.02 8.26 -2.58
C MET A 48 4.92 6.73 -2.54
N ARG A 49 4.11 6.12 -3.42
CA ARG A 49 4.05 4.65 -3.54
C ARG A 49 5.38 4.07 -4.01
N ALA A 50 6.03 4.70 -5.00
CA ALA A 50 7.33 4.27 -5.51
C ALA A 50 8.43 4.38 -4.44
N VAL A 51 8.47 5.49 -3.69
CA VAL A 51 9.41 5.66 -2.57
C VAL A 51 9.14 4.63 -1.47
N GLY A 52 7.88 4.41 -1.11
CA GLY A 52 7.50 3.40 -0.12
C GLY A 52 7.92 1.99 -0.54
N ALA A 53 7.69 1.62 -1.80
CA ALA A 53 8.12 0.35 -2.37
C ALA A 53 9.66 0.22 -2.38
N GLY A 54 10.37 1.28 -2.75
CA GLY A 54 11.84 1.31 -2.72
C GLY A 54 12.41 1.09 -1.31
N LEU A 55 11.80 1.72 -0.29
CA LEU A 55 12.20 1.52 1.10
C LEU A 55 11.91 0.08 1.59
N ILE A 56 10.80 -0.53 1.18
CA ILE A 56 10.48 -1.93 1.50
C ILE A 56 11.53 -2.87 0.88
N VAL A 57 11.93 -2.66 -0.37
CA VAL A 57 12.96 -3.46 -1.05
C VAL A 57 14.33 -3.26 -0.38
N LEU A 58 14.70 -2.01 -0.05
CA LEU A 58 15.93 -1.71 0.68
C LEU A 58 15.96 -2.41 2.05
N ALA A 59 14.85 -2.37 2.78
CA ALA A 59 14.72 -3.05 4.06
C ALA A 59 14.89 -4.57 3.94
N ALA A 60 14.29 -5.18 2.93
CA ALA A 60 14.44 -6.60 2.64
C ALA A 60 15.92 -6.98 2.36
N ALA A 61 16.62 -6.17 1.55
CA ALA A 61 18.04 -6.39 1.27
C ALA A 61 18.93 -6.23 2.51
N LEU A 62 18.64 -5.26 3.38
CA LEU A 62 19.40 -5.06 4.61
C LEU A 62 19.15 -6.19 5.63
N LEU A 63 17.90 -6.65 5.76
CA LEU A 63 17.52 -7.69 6.72
C LEU A 63 17.86 -9.12 6.25
N SER A 64 18.03 -9.36 4.96
CA SER A 64 18.45 -10.68 4.44
C SER A 64 19.82 -11.12 5.00
N THR A 65 20.68 -10.16 5.32
CA THR A 65 21.98 -10.40 5.97
C THR A 65 21.85 -10.95 7.38
N THR A 66 20.69 -10.81 8.02
CA THR A 66 20.45 -11.22 9.41
C THR A 66 19.72 -12.55 9.47
N ALA A 67 18.71 -12.76 8.62
CA ALA A 67 18.06 -14.06 8.46
C ALA A 67 17.41 -14.18 7.08
N TRP A 68 17.41 -15.40 6.54
CA TRP A 68 16.91 -15.70 5.19
C TRP A 68 15.41 -15.42 5.00
N PHE A 69 14.61 -15.44 6.09
CA PHE A 69 13.16 -15.29 6.03
C PHE A 69 12.69 -13.82 6.01
N TRP A 70 13.51 -12.86 6.44
CA TRP A 70 13.11 -11.45 6.55
C TRP A 70 12.61 -10.82 5.24
N PRO A 71 13.24 -11.07 4.07
CA PRO A 71 12.74 -10.53 2.80
C PRO A 71 11.30 -10.95 2.52
N PHE A 72 10.93 -12.20 2.80
CA PHE A 72 9.56 -12.68 2.60
C PHE A 72 8.57 -11.92 3.47
N ILE A 73 8.87 -11.76 4.77
CA ILE A 73 7.99 -11.04 5.70
C ILE A 73 7.77 -9.59 5.23
N VAL A 74 8.85 -8.88 4.91
CA VAL A 74 8.80 -7.45 4.56
C VAL A 74 8.12 -7.22 3.21
N ILE A 75 8.46 -8.04 2.21
CA ILE A 75 7.89 -7.93 0.86
C ILE A 75 6.43 -8.38 0.83
N LEU A 76 6.01 -9.35 1.65
CA LEU A 76 4.60 -9.79 1.69
C LEU A 76 3.72 -8.83 2.51
N ALA A 77 4.20 -8.35 3.66
CA ALA A 77 3.38 -7.54 4.57
C ALA A 77 2.84 -6.26 3.91
N GLY A 78 3.66 -5.55 3.13
CA GLY A 78 3.27 -4.29 2.47
C GLY A 78 2.15 -4.46 1.43
N PRO A 79 2.36 -5.26 0.36
CA PRO A 79 1.37 -5.51 -0.68
C PRO A 79 0.10 -6.20 -0.18
N VAL A 80 0.21 -7.15 0.76
CA VAL A 80 -0.97 -7.83 1.33
C VAL A 80 -1.85 -6.84 2.08
N ALA A 81 -1.27 -5.99 2.93
CA ALA A 81 -2.04 -4.98 3.64
C ALA A 81 -2.69 -3.97 2.68
N ALA A 82 -1.99 -3.57 1.61
CA ALA A 82 -2.55 -2.71 0.57
C ALA A 82 -3.72 -3.34 -0.18
N LEU A 83 -3.60 -4.63 -0.54
CA LEU A 83 -4.66 -5.41 -1.17
C LEU A 83 -5.90 -5.46 -0.27
N VAL A 84 -5.72 -5.76 1.01
CA VAL A 84 -6.82 -5.81 1.99
C VAL A 84 -7.56 -4.47 2.08
N VAL A 85 -6.85 -3.35 2.15
CA VAL A 85 -7.46 -2.02 2.19
C VAL A 85 -8.26 -1.72 0.93
N ILE A 86 -7.73 -2.05 -0.26
CA ILE A 86 -8.43 -1.85 -1.54
C ILE A 86 -9.70 -2.72 -1.60
N LEU A 87 -9.61 -3.99 -1.19
CA LEU A 87 -10.76 -4.91 -1.16
C LEU A 87 -11.86 -4.42 -0.22
N ILE A 88 -11.50 -3.98 0.99
CA ILE A 88 -12.46 -3.43 1.97
C ILE A 88 -13.15 -2.18 1.41
N HIS A 89 -12.38 -1.28 0.79
CA HIS A 89 -12.91 -0.05 0.18
C HIS A 89 -13.88 -0.37 -0.96
N ASN A 90 -13.45 -1.18 -1.94
CA ASN A 90 -14.27 -1.54 -3.09
C ASN A 90 -15.55 -2.30 -2.66
N ASN A 91 -15.46 -3.20 -1.67
CA ASN A 91 -16.64 -3.87 -1.11
C ASN A 91 -17.61 -2.90 -0.40
N ARG A 92 -17.11 -1.84 0.24
CA ARG A 92 -17.96 -0.79 0.81
C ARG A 92 -18.65 0.02 -0.29
N VAL A 93 -17.92 0.44 -1.33
CA VAL A 93 -18.48 1.17 -2.48
C VAL A 93 -19.54 0.34 -3.21
N ALA A 94 -19.26 -0.94 -3.49
CA ALA A 94 -20.20 -1.85 -4.13
C ALA A 94 -21.50 -2.03 -3.32
N ARG A 95 -21.40 -2.19 -2.00
CA ARG A 95 -22.57 -2.28 -1.11
C ARG A 95 -23.37 -0.97 -1.07
N GLY A 96 -22.71 0.18 -1.05
CA GLY A 96 -23.37 1.48 -1.13
C GLY A 96 -24.15 1.66 -2.43
N ARG A 97 -23.58 1.24 -3.57
CA ARG A 97 -24.26 1.22 -4.87
C ARG A 97 -25.52 0.34 -4.86
N LEU A 98 -25.44 -0.85 -4.27
CA LEU A 98 -26.60 -1.76 -4.16
C LEU A 98 -27.69 -1.21 -3.22
N ALA A 99 -27.31 -0.51 -2.15
CA ALA A 99 -28.24 0.06 -1.17
C ALA A 99 -28.93 1.34 -1.67
N GLY A 100 -28.27 2.14 -2.51
CA GLY A 100 -28.80 3.39 -3.06
C GLY A 100 -29.67 3.22 -4.32
N ASN A 101 -29.86 2.00 -4.81
CA ASN A 101 -30.65 1.69 -6.00
C ASN A 101 -32.12 1.35 -5.65
N ARG A 102 -32.69 2.05 -4.66
CA ARG A 102 -34.12 2.01 -4.32
C ARG A 102 -34.75 3.37 -4.52
#